data_AF-A0AAW5H9X2-F1
#
_entry.id   AF-A0AAW5H9X2-F1
#
_cell.length_a   1.000
_cell.length_b   1.000
_cell.length_c   1.000
_cell.angle_alpha   90.00
_cell.angle_beta   90.00
_cell.angle_gamma   90.00
#
_symmetry.space_group_name_H-M   'P 1'
#
loop_
_entity.id
_entity.type
_entity.pdbx_description
1 polymer ?
#
loop_
_entity_poly.entity_id
_entity_poly.type
_entity_poly.pdbx_seq_one_letter_code
_entity_poly.pdbx_strand_id
1 'polypeptide(L)'
;MSNAQVRPPLPPFTRESAIEKVRLAEDGWNTREPEKIALAYTLDTQWRNRAEFATNREEAQGFLTRKWKKELDYRLIKELWAFTDNRIAVRYAYEWHDDSGNWFRSYGNENWEFEADGLMHRRFAC
;
A
#
# COMPACT_ATOMS: atom_id res chain seq x y z
N MET A 1 14.93 -8.29 -20.78
CA MET A 1 13.96 -9.33 -20.41
C MET A 1 13.43 -8.95 -19.04
N SER A 2 12.17 -8.49 -18.94
CA SER A 2 11.62 -8.05 -17.66
C SER A 2 11.49 -9.26 -16.74
N ASN A 3 12.17 -9.25 -15.60
CA ASN A 3 11.85 -10.14 -14.49
C ASN A 3 10.44 -9.76 -14.01
N ALA A 4 9.41 -10.39 -14.59
CA ALA A 4 8.05 -10.28 -14.11
C ALA A 4 8.02 -10.90 -12.70
N GLN A 5 8.10 -10.04 -11.67
CA GLN A 5 8.05 -10.47 -10.27
C GLN A 5 6.61 -10.87 -9.94
N VAL A 6 6.37 -12.16 -9.87
CA VAL A 6 5.12 -12.71 -9.32
C VAL A 6 5.16 -12.57 -7.81
N ARG A 7 4.11 -11.97 -7.23
CA ARG A 7 4.03 -11.66 -5.80
C ARG A 7 2.76 -12.27 -5.19
N PRO A 8 2.80 -13.54 -4.72
CA PRO A 8 1.66 -14.15 -4.06
C PRO A 8 1.28 -13.40 -2.76
N PRO A 9 0.04 -13.56 -2.26
CA PRO A 9 -1.09 -14.27 -2.87
C PRO A 9 -1.59 -13.65 -4.18
N LEU A 10 -2.10 -14.47 -5.10
CA LEU A 10 -2.59 -14.06 -6.43
C LEU A 10 -4.13 -14.01 -6.47
N PRO A 11 -4.73 -13.12 -7.28
CA PRO A 11 -6.17 -13.11 -7.50
C PRO A 11 -6.64 -14.29 -8.40
N PRO A 12 -7.92 -14.71 -8.34
CA PRO A 12 -8.97 -14.20 -7.46
C PRO A 12 -8.74 -14.62 -6.00
N PHE A 13 -9.01 -13.69 -5.08
CA PHE A 13 -8.73 -13.92 -3.66
C PHE A 13 -9.82 -14.75 -2.98
N THR A 14 -9.39 -15.58 -2.04
CA THR A 14 -10.21 -16.12 -0.95
C THR A 14 -10.12 -15.19 0.26
N ARG A 15 -10.97 -15.40 1.28
CA ARG A 15 -10.88 -14.62 2.53
C ARG A 15 -9.51 -14.76 3.20
N GLU A 16 -8.98 -15.97 3.24
CA GLU A 16 -7.67 -16.26 3.84
C GLU A 16 -6.54 -15.56 3.09
N SER A 17 -6.47 -15.75 1.77
CA SER A 17 -5.44 -15.10 0.95
C SER A 17 -5.57 -13.58 0.91
N ALA A 18 -6.80 -13.02 1.00
CA ALA A 18 -7.00 -11.58 1.14
C ALA A 18 -6.46 -11.05 2.48
N ILE A 19 -6.69 -11.75 3.59
CA ILE A 19 -6.12 -11.40 4.90
C ILE A 19 -4.58 -11.45 4.85
N GLU A 20 -4.03 -12.51 4.27
CA GLU A 20 -2.58 -12.64 4.08
C GLU A 20 -2.02 -11.50 3.21
N LYS A 21 -2.68 -11.17 2.10
CA LYS A 21 -2.29 -10.05 1.24
C LYS A 21 -2.28 -8.71 1.99
N VAL A 22 -3.30 -8.47 2.83
CA VAL A 22 -3.38 -7.29 3.71
C VAL A 22 -2.24 -7.29 4.72
N ARG A 23 -1.92 -8.42 5.34
CA ARG A 23 -0.85 -8.53 6.33
C ARG A 23 0.53 -8.30 5.73
N LEU A 24 0.81 -8.90 4.58
CA LEU A 24 2.07 -8.68 3.85
C LEU A 24 2.22 -7.21 3.42
N ALA A 25 1.13 -6.54 3.05
CA ALA A 25 1.14 -5.12 2.78
C ALA A 25 1.41 -4.29 4.06
N GLU A 26 0.79 -4.62 5.19
CA GLU A 26 1.09 -3.99 6.49
C GLU A 26 2.57 -4.11 6.86
N ASP A 27 3.11 -5.33 6.81
CA ASP A 27 4.51 -5.61 7.13
C ASP A 27 5.45 -4.82 6.22
N GLY A 28 5.15 -4.79 4.91
CA GLY A 28 5.88 -3.99 3.93
C GLY A 28 5.90 -2.51 4.29
N TRP A 29 4.74 -1.90 4.55
CA TRP A 29 4.64 -0.48 4.89
C TRP A 29 5.32 -0.13 6.23
N ASN A 30 5.35 -1.05 7.20
CA ASN A 30 6.03 -0.85 8.48
C ASN A 30 7.57 -0.87 8.38
N THR A 31 8.14 -1.40 7.27
CA THR A 31 9.58 -1.25 7.01
C THR A 31 9.99 0.20 6.79
N ARG A 32 9.06 1.03 6.26
CA ARG A 32 9.32 2.43 5.85
C ARG A 32 10.44 2.55 4.81
N GLU A 33 10.63 1.53 3.98
CA GLU A 33 11.62 1.49 2.90
C GLU A 33 10.96 1.70 1.53
N PRO A 34 11.03 2.91 0.93
CA PRO A 34 10.32 3.25 -0.31
C PRO A 34 10.59 2.28 -1.45
N GLU A 35 11.85 1.91 -1.69
CA GLU A 35 12.24 1.03 -2.79
C GLU A 35 11.64 -0.38 -2.65
N LYS A 36 11.65 -0.97 -1.44
CA LYS A 36 11.10 -2.32 -1.21
C LYS A 36 9.59 -2.35 -1.35
N ILE A 37 8.92 -1.28 -0.92
CA ILE A 37 7.46 -1.19 -0.95
C ILE A 37 6.97 -0.92 -2.37
N ALA A 38 7.68 -0.10 -3.15
CA ALA A 38 7.35 0.19 -4.54
C ALA A 38 7.33 -1.08 -5.42
N LEU A 39 8.09 -2.12 -5.07
CA LEU A 39 8.09 -3.40 -5.79
C LEU A 39 6.76 -4.18 -5.69
N ALA A 40 5.85 -3.81 -4.79
CA ALA A 40 4.52 -4.44 -4.70
C ALA A 40 3.51 -3.92 -5.73
N TYR A 41 3.89 -2.91 -6.53
CA TYR A 41 3.02 -2.25 -7.49
C TYR A 41 3.49 -2.48 -8.92
N THR A 42 2.60 -2.45 -9.91
CA THR A 42 2.99 -2.53 -11.32
C THR A 42 3.87 -1.34 -11.72
N LEU A 43 4.60 -1.45 -12.84
CA LEU A 43 5.45 -0.34 -13.32
C LEU A 43 4.62 0.91 -13.66
N ASP A 44 3.39 0.69 -14.14
CA ASP A 44 2.39 1.68 -14.54
C ASP A 44 1.27 1.88 -13.50
N THR A 45 1.56 1.62 -12.22
CA THR A 45 0.57 1.71 -11.14
C THR A 45 -0.10 3.09 -11.06
N GLN A 46 -1.41 3.11 -10.83
CA GLN A 46 -2.25 4.30 -10.77
C GLN A 46 -2.75 4.54 -9.35
N TRP A 47 -2.32 5.63 -8.73
CA TRP A 47 -2.65 5.96 -7.35
C TRP A 47 -3.41 7.27 -7.24
N ARG A 48 -4.30 7.29 -6.24
CA ARG A 48 -4.71 8.53 -5.57
C ARG A 48 -4.50 8.35 -4.08
N ASN A 49 -3.65 9.17 -3.48
CA ASN A 49 -3.48 9.25 -2.03
C ASN A 49 -3.93 10.63 -1.55
N ARG A 50 -5.02 10.69 -0.79
CA ARG A 50 -5.67 11.96 -0.43
C ARG A 50 -6.01 12.76 -1.70
N ALA A 51 -5.34 13.89 -1.92
CA ALA A 51 -5.46 14.76 -3.10
C ALA A 51 -4.25 14.68 -4.05
N GLU A 52 -3.30 13.78 -3.80
CA GLU A 52 -2.09 13.58 -4.60
C GLU A 52 -2.24 12.33 -5.48
N PHE A 53 -1.62 12.37 -6.67
CA PHE A 53 -1.70 11.32 -7.68
C PHE A 53 -0.30 10.83 -8.04
N ALA A 54 -0.21 9.54 -8.37
CA ALA A 54 0.98 8.94 -8.98
C ALA A 54 0.52 8.01 -10.12
N THR A 55 1.26 8.01 -11.23
CA THR A 55 0.89 7.36 -12.49
C THR A 55 1.86 6.26 -12.91
N ASN A 56 2.88 5.99 -12.10
CA ASN A 56 3.85 4.93 -12.28
C ASN A 56 4.55 4.59 -10.95
N ARG A 57 5.34 3.51 -10.94
CA ARG A 57 6.04 3.01 -9.75
C ARG A 57 7.06 4.02 -9.20
N GLU A 58 7.74 4.77 -10.07
CA GLU A 58 8.74 5.76 -9.66
C GLU A 58 8.10 6.92 -8.90
N GLU A 59 6.98 7.45 -9.40
CA GLU A 59 6.19 8.48 -8.72
C GLU A 59 5.64 7.98 -7.38
N ALA A 60 5.16 6.73 -7.34
CA ALA A 60 4.73 6.09 -6.09
C ALA A 60 5.89 5.99 -5.08
N GLN A 61 7.08 5.59 -5.50
CA GLN A 61 8.28 5.58 -4.65
C GLN A 61 8.68 7.00 -4.18
N GLY A 62 8.54 8.00 -5.05
CA GLY A 62 8.77 9.40 -4.70
C GLY A 62 7.80 9.90 -3.62
N PHE A 63 6.51 9.54 -3.72
CA PHE A 63 5.52 9.79 -2.68
C PHE A 63 5.91 9.14 -1.35
N LEU A 64 6.28 7.86 -1.35
CA LEU A 64 6.67 7.12 -0.15
C LEU A 64 7.90 7.75 0.53
N THR A 65 8.89 8.18 -0.26
CA THR A 65 10.07 8.92 0.23
C THR A 65 9.67 10.20 0.95
N ARG A 66 8.75 10.99 0.39
CA ARG A 66 8.26 12.22 1.05
C ARG A 66 7.44 11.91 2.31
N LYS A 67 6.62 10.85 2.27
CA LYS A 67 5.77 10.44 3.38
C LYS A 67 6.57 10.21 4.66
N TRP A 68 7.61 9.36 4.62
CA TRP A 68 8.38 9.03 5.83
C TRP A 68 9.45 10.04 6.22
N LYS A 69 9.72 11.05 5.38
CA LYS A 69 10.43 12.26 5.84
C LYS A 69 9.56 13.11 6.77
N LYS A 70 8.23 13.05 6.62
CA LYS A 70 7.27 13.83 7.41
C LYS A 70 6.69 13.02 8.57
N GLU A 71 6.32 11.77 8.32
CA GLU A 71 5.62 10.93 9.26
C GLU A 71 6.60 10.08 10.08
N LEU A 72 7.14 10.66 11.16
CA LEU A 72 8.16 10.06 12.00
C LEU A 72 7.56 9.02 12.96
N ASP A 73 8.36 8.02 13.34
CA ASP A 73 7.95 6.88 14.18
C ASP A 73 6.66 6.19 13.72
N TYR A 74 6.44 6.19 12.41
CA TYR A 74 5.29 5.60 11.74
C TYR A 74 5.07 4.14 12.16
N ARG A 75 3.86 3.83 12.67
CA ARG A 75 3.38 2.48 12.98
C ARG A 75 1.99 2.29 12.39
N LEU A 76 1.80 1.24 11.60
CA LEU A 76 0.58 0.98 10.84
C LEU A 76 -0.04 -0.37 11.22
N ILE A 77 -1.37 -0.38 11.27
CA ILE A 77 -2.21 -1.57 11.30
C ILE A 77 -3.22 -1.50 10.16
N LYS A 78 -3.36 -2.58 9.40
CA LYS A 78 -4.34 -2.79 8.33
C LYS A 78 -5.26 -3.95 8.69
N GLU A 79 -6.51 -3.86 8.27
CA GLU A 79 -7.53 -4.86 8.49
C GLU A 79 -8.37 -5.02 7.20
N LEU A 80 -8.62 -6.27 6.81
CA LEU A 80 -9.52 -6.58 5.70
C LEU A 80 -10.92 -6.07 6.00
N TRP A 81 -11.50 -5.30 5.08
CA TRP A 81 -12.91 -4.91 5.13
C TRP A 81 -13.80 -5.80 4.25
N ALA A 82 -13.41 -5.95 2.98
CA ALA A 82 -14.10 -6.80 2.01
C ALA A 82 -13.15 -7.16 0.87
N PHE A 83 -13.49 -8.17 0.07
CA PHE A 83 -12.77 -8.53 -1.15
C PHE A 83 -13.75 -9.04 -2.20
N THR A 84 -13.39 -8.91 -3.47
CA THR A 84 -14.14 -9.46 -4.61
C THR A 84 -13.16 -9.65 -5.77
N ASP A 85 -13.06 -10.86 -6.30
CA ASP A 85 -12.15 -11.21 -7.39
C ASP A 85 -10.71 -10.74 -7.15
N ASN A 86 -10.22 -9.77 -7.94
CA ASN A 86 -8.89 -9.19 -7.84
C ASN A 86 -8.83 -7.88 -7.03
N ARG A 87 -9.87 -7.57 -6.26
CA ARG A 87 -9.98 -6.35 -5.47
C ARG A 87 -10.06 -6.62 -3.98
N ILE A 88 -9.43 -5.76 -3.20
CA ILE A 88 -9.46 -5.78 -1.73
C ILE A 88 -9.79 -4.38 -1.21
N ALA A 89 -10.75 -4.29 -0.31
CA ALA A 89 -11.04 -3.10 0.48
C ALA A 89 -10.46 -3.25 1.89
N VAL A 90 -9.75 -2.23 2.36
CA VAL A 90 -8.95 -2.27 3.58
C VAL A 90 -9.27 -1.06 4.46
N ARG A 91 -9.39 -1.31 5.75
CA ARG A 91 -9.36 -0.28 6.79
C ARG A 91 -7.98 -0.25 7.40
N TYR A 92 -7.49 0.92 7.75
CA TYR A 92 -6.21 1.02 8.44
C TYR A 92 -6.15 2.22 9.38
N ALA A 93 -5.26 2.12 10.35
CA ALA A 93 -4.87 3.22 11.20
C ALA A 93 -3.34 3.25 11.31
N TYR A 94 -2.77 4.45 11.35
CA TYR A 94 -1.35 4.61 11.67
C TYR A 94 -1.11 5.76 12.62
N GLU A 95 -0.14 5.57 13.49
CA GLU A 95 0.35 6.57 14.44
C GLU A 95 1.72 7.07 14.00
N TRP A 96 1.95 8.36 14.19
CA TRP A 96 3.19 9.05 13.84
C TRP A 96 3.27 10.39 14.57
N HIS A 97 4.43 11.02 14.55
CA HIS A 97 4.58 12.41 14.97
C HIS A 97 5.32 13.24 13.92
N ASP A 98 5.08 14.55 13.91
CA ASP A 98 5.82 15.49 13.06
C ASP A 98 7.19 15.86 13.67
N ASP A 99 7.96 16.68 12.96
CA ASP A 99 9.26 17.20 13.41
C ASP A 99 9.17 18.17 14.61
N SER A 100 7.94 18.58 14.96
CA SER A 100 7.63 19.41 16.13
C SER A 100 7.18 18.56 17.34
N GLY A 101 7.11 17.23 17.19
CA GLY A 101 6.73 16.29 18.25
C GLY A 101 5.23 16.15 18.48
N ASN A 102 4.38 16.71 17.61
CA ASN A 102 2.94 16.55 17.72
C ASN A 102 2.53 15.15 17.26
N TRP A 103 1.82 14.40 18.09
CA TRP A 103 1.37 13.06 17.76
C TRP A 103 0.02 13.07 17.04
N PHE A 104 -0.10 12.20 16.05
CA PHE A 104 -1.31 12.02 15.25
C PHE A 104 -1.68 10.55 15.16
N ARG A 105 -2.98 10.28 15.12
CA ARG A 105 -3.53 9.02 14.61
C ARG A 105 -4.31 9.31 13.34
N SER A 106 -3.87 8.71 12.25
CA SER A 106 -4.51 8.81 10.94
C SER A 106 -5.34 7.56 10.69
N TYR A 107 -6.63 7.77 10.46
CA TYR A 107 -7.57 6.73 10.03
C TYR A 107 -7.72 6.79 8.53
N GLY A 108 -7.80 5.64 7.86
CA GLY A 108 -7.96 5.62 6.42
C GLY A 108 -8.67 4.40 5.89
N ASN A 109 -9.17 4.57 4.67
CA ASN A 109 -9.68 3.51 3.82
C ASN A 109 -8.87 3.46 2.55
N GLU A 110 -8.51 2.25 2.13
CA GLU A 110 -7.92 2.06 0.81
C GLU A 110 -8.52 0.89 0.05
N ASN A 111 -8.62 1.06 -1.26
CA ASN A 111 -9.10 0.07 -2.20
C ASN A 111 -7.99 -0.28 -3.18
N TRP A 112 -7.74 -1.57 -3.32
CA TRP A 112 -6.68 -2.14 -4.12
C TRP A 112 -7.26 -2.95 -5.27
N GLU A 113 -6.62 -2.85 -6.43
CA GLU A 113 -6.86 -3.72 -7.59
C GLU A 113 -5.53 -4.31 -8.05
N PHE A 114 -5.49 -5.63 -8.22
CA PHE A 114 -4.27 -6.38 -8.53
C PHE A 114 -4.34 -6.99 -9.94
N GLU A 115 -3.18 -7.09 -10.58
CA GLU A 115 -2.98 -7.89 -11.80
C GLU A 115 -2.81 -9.38 -11.47
N ALA A 116 -2.82 -10.22 -12.51
CA ALA A 116 -2.68 -11.68 -12.37
C ALA A 116 -1.35 -12.13 -11.74
N ASP A 117 -0.30 -11.30 -11.82
CA ASP A 117 0.99 -11.53 -11.17
C ASP A 117 1.00 -11.14 -9.68
N GLY A 118 -0.11 -10.61 -9.16
CA GLY A 118 -0.26 -10.21 -7.78
C GLY A 118 0.32 -8.83 -7.45
N LEU A 119 0.79 -8.07 -8.44
CA LEU A 119 1.18 -6.67 -8.27
C LEU A 119 -0.05 -5.77 -8.29
N MET A 120 -0.02 -4.70 -7.48
CA MET A 120 -1.14 -3.76 -7.39
C MET A 120 -1.06 -2.73 -8.52
N HIS A 121 -2.06 -2.74 -9.41
CA HIS A 121 -2.16 -1.79 -10.52
C HIS A 121 -2.91 -0.52 -10.11
N ARG A 122 -3.90 -0.59 -9.21
CA ARG A 122 -4.60 0.60 -8.73
C ARG A 122 -4.67 0.68 -7.21
N ARG A 123 -4.40 1.87 -6.68
CA ARG A 123 -4.49 2.18 -5.25
C ARG A 123 -5.24 3.48 -5.01
N PHE A 124 -6.42 3.38 -4.39
CA PHE A 124 -7.19 4.55 -3.96
C PHE A 124 -7.19 4.60 -2.44
N ALA A 125 -6.64 5.66 -1.84
CA ALA A 125 -6.53 5.80 -0.39
C ALA A 125 -6.97 7.20 0.06
N CYS A 126 -7.87 7.25 1.05
CA CYS A 126 -8.37 8.48 1.67
C CYS A 126 -8.59 8.31 3.18
#